data_AF-A0A7C6KEI0-F1
#
_entry.id   AF-A0A7C6KEI0-F1
#
_cell.length_a   1.000
_cell.length_b   1.000
_cell.length_c   1.000
_cell.angle_alpha   90.00
_cell.angle_beta   90.00
_cell.angle_gamma   90.00
#
_symmetry.space_group_name_H-M   'P 1'
#
loop_
_entity.id
_entity.type
_entity.pdbx_description
1 polymer ?
#
loop_
_entity_poly.entity_id
_entity_poly.type
_entity_poly.pdbx_seq_one_letter_code
_entity_poly.pdbx_strand_id
1 'polypeptide(L)'
;MLATLWNGPGGTGFVFALLVLISLGFLLRFVLPALILLRQLGRAVGQLEKLAAGGQPADPEVIARQVMVTPRLAHLWREYAQTLHGISGSAVQNQAGHGAWRATTMAETYFTEAALVETPLKTEFYKHLPGILTGIGIIGTFAGLIVGLTHFEVNSDADTVRLSLRTLIQGVGHAFQVSALAIALAMLATWIEKSLVTLACRRVARLSELIDSLFEGGVEEEYLARLVRASELSASQGSQLRQALVAELRQSLGALAQQQNEQLARQQEQMATAVANAVSLAVGQALREPLVRMASAVEKAGSSQGEATARTLEPLLERFVARMEANLGQGQSGLETLLARTAESLSKVVGELGRVAARLDGAGQGAVSSAAGQLQDAGAGVGRAADTFAQASTQLLAATSSLAAAATEAGNVMREQGRTRDAFALMLGDLKSTMENARREAALTSELVSRLEAAGGALAGAQLEARDYLEGVTRVLTEAHGSFAENVERTLRQGNSQFHKELSTAVDYLKGAIEELGDTLENLAVRK
;
A
#
# COMPACT_ATOMS: atom_id res chain seq x y z
N MET A 1 54.52 33.04 -8.20
CA MET A 1 53.23 33.73 -7.98
C MET A 1 52.65 33.50 -6.57
N LEU A 2 52.75 32.29 -6.00
CA LEU A 2 52.35 32.04 -4.60
C LEU A 2 53.32 32.66 -3.55
N ALA A 3 54.62 32.72 -3.82
CA ALA A 3 55.60 33.32 -2.93
C ALA A 3 55.47 34.86 -2.78
N THR A 4 54.93 35.54 -3.79
CA THR A 4 54.79 37.01 -3.80
C THR A 4 53.58 37.51 -3.01
N LEU A 5 52.58 36.67 -2.73
CA LEU A 5 51.49 36.97 -1.79
C LEU A 5 51.92 36.86 -0.32
N TRP A 6 53.08 36.24 -0.07
CA TRP A 6 53.48 35.74 1.24
C TRP A 6 54.66 36.52 1.84
N ASN A 7 55.40 37.29 1.03
CA ASN A 7 56.60 38.07 1.42
C ASN A 7 56.34 39.45 2.05
N GLY A 8 55.16 39.68 2.63
CA GLY A 8 54.88 40.89 3.40
C GLY A 8 54.16 40.55 4.71
N PRO A 9 53.97 41.53 5.62
CA PRO A 9 53.15 41.37 6.84
C PRO A 9 51.68 40.93 6.57
N GLY A 10 51.29 40.72 5.31
CA GLY A 10 49.98 40.26 4.85
C GLY A 10 49.80 38.75 4.69
N GLY A 11 50.83 37.90 4.77
CA GLY A 11 50.67 36.43 4.60
C GLY A 11 49.80 35.78 5.69
N THR A 12 50.07 36.10 6.96
CA THR A 12 49.21 35.74 8.10
C THR A 12 47.85 36.46 8.05
N GLY A 13 47.83 37.69 7.54
CA GLY A 13 46.61 38.46 7.32
C GLY A 13 45.64 37.80 6.32
N PHE A 14 46.15 37.15 5.27
CA PHE A 14 45.33 36.41 4.32
C PHE A 14 44.66 35.19 4.96
N VAL A 15 45.42 34.40 5.73
CA VAL A 15 44.87 33.23 6.45
C VAL A 15 43.82 33.68 7.47
N PHE A 16 44.10 34.76 8.20
CA PHE A 16 43.15 35.35 9.13
C PHE A 16 41.86 35.82 8.43
N ALA A 17 41.98 36.56 7.32
CA ALA A 17 40.83 37.01 6.53
C ALA A 17 40.02 35.83 5.98
N LEU A 18 40.68 34.76 5.55
CA LEU A 18 40.04 33.52 5.09
C LEU A 18 39.28 32.83 6.22
N LEU A 19 39.87 32.71 7.42
CA LEU A 19 39.20 32.16 8.60
C LEU A 19 37.95 32.98 8.96
N VAL A 20 38.08 34.30 9.01
CA VAL A 20 36.95 35.20 9.29
C VAL A 20 35.85 35.07 8.23
N LEU A 21 36.22 34.99 6.95
CA LEU A 21 35.26 34.83 5.85
C LEU A 21 34.50 33.49 5.96
N ILE A 22 35.20 32.40 6.24
CA ILE A 22 34.59 31.07 6.41
C ILE A 22 33.67 31.05 7.65
N SER A 23 34.13 31.60 8.77
CA SER A 23 33.32 31.69 10.00
C SER A 23 32.09 32.59 9.82
N LEU A 24 32.21 33.70 9.10
CA LEU A 24 31.08 34.57 8.76
C LEU A 24 30.10 33.85 7.83
N GLY A 25 30.62 33.10 6.84
CA GLY A 25 29.83 32.23 5.98
C GLY A 25 29.03 31.19 6.76
N PHE A 26 29.65 30.55 7.76
CA PHE A 26 28.97 29.63 8.67
C PHE A 26 27.85 30.31 9.47
N LEU A 27 28.10 31.49 10.03
CA LEU A 27 27.09 32.25 10.76
C LEU A 27 25.88 32.61 9.88
N LEU A 28 26.12 33.12 8.67
CA LEU A 28 25.05 33.57 7.79
C LEU A 28 24.30 32.42 7.10
N ARG A 29 25.01 31.35 6.72
CA ARG A 29 24.48 30.29 5.85
C ARG A 29 24.08 29.02 6.60
N PHE A 30 24.54 28.83 7.84
CA PHE A 30 24.14 27.71 8.70
C PHE A 30 23.37 28.18 9.93
N VAL A 31 23.95 29.07 10.74
CA VAL A 31 23.35 29.47 12.03
C VAL A 31 22.04 30.23 11.83
N LEU A 32 22.00 31.17 10.88
CA LEU A 32 20.81 31.99 10.63
C LEU A 32 19.62 31.15 10.12
N PRO A 33 19.79 30.25 9.11
CA PRO A 33 18.75 29.31 8.72
C PRO A 33 18.35 28.33 9.84
N ALA A 34 19.30 27.84 10.65
CA ALA A 34 19.01 26.96 11.79
C ALA A 34 18.13 27.65 12.85
N LEU A 35 18.41 28.90 13.17
CA LEU A 35 17.59 29.68 14.11
C LEU A 35 16.20 29.97 13.54
N ILE A 36 16.08 30.22 12.23
CA ILE A 36 14.78 30.39 11.57
C ILE A 36 13.98 29.09 11.63
N LEU A 37 14.60 27.95 11.32
CA LEU A 37 13.98 26.63 11.39
C LEU A 37 13.51 26.30 12.82
N LEU A 38 14.36 26.53 13.82
CA LEU A 38 14.02 26.35 15.23
C LEU A 38 12.82 27.21 15.65
N ARG A 39 12.76 28.47 15.19
CA ARG A 39 11.60 29.35 15.43
C ARG A 39 10.34 28.85 14.73
N GLN A 40 10.44 28.36 13.49
CA GLN A 40 9.31 27.82 12.74
C GLN A 40 8.75 26.55 13.41
N LEU A 41 9.62 25.59 13.74
CA LEU A 41 9.25 24.37 14.47
C LEU A 41 8.69 24.69 15.85
N GLY A 42 9.32 25.62 16.59
CA GLY A 42 8.85 26.06 17.89
C GLY A 42 7.46 26.71 17.86
N ARG A 43 7.15 27.49 16.81
CA ARG A 43 5.80 28.05 16.59
C ARG A 43 4.78 26.95 16.30
N ALA A 44 5.12 26.00 15.42
CA ALA A 44 4.24 24.87 15.09
C ALA A 44 3.93 24.03 16.33
N VAL A 45 4.96 23.64 17.09
CA VAL A 45 4.80 22.92 18.38
C VAL A 45 3.92 23.70 19.34
N GLY A 46 4.18 25.00 19.55
CA GLY A 46 3.38 25.80 20.49
C GLY A 46 1.93 26.03 20.05
N GLN A 47 1.63 25.99 18.74
CA GLN A 47 0.24 26.02 18.26
C GLN A 47 -0.45 24.67 18.42
N LEU A 48 0.25 23.57 18.18
CA LEU A 48 -0.25 22.21 18.44
C LEU A 48 -0.55 21.99 19.93
N GLU A 49 0.33 22.44 20.83
CA GLU A 49 0.10 22.35 22.28
C GLU A 49 -1.15 23.11 22.72
N LYS A 50 -1.42 24.28 22.11
CA LYS A 50 -2.65 25.04 22.39
C LYS A 50 -3.90 24.34 21.89
N LEU A 51 -3.82 23.70 20.72
CA LEU A 51 -4.93 22.91 20.17
C LEU A 51 -5.19 21.67 21.04
N ALA A 52 -4.14 20.96 21.44
CA ALA A 52 -4.23 19.81 22.34
C ALA A 52 -4.84 20.18 23.70
N ALA A 53 -4.45 21.33 24.26
CA ALA A 53 -5.00 21.82 25.53
C ALA A 53 -6.44 22.31 25.44
N GLY A 54 -6.93 22.68 24.24
CA GLY A 54 -8.27 23.20 24.01
C GLY A 54 -9.39 22.17 24.09
N GLY A 55 -9.05 20.86 24.14
CA GLY A 55 -10.02 19.76 24.25
C GLY A 55 -10.98 19.63 23.06
N GLN A 56 -10.78 20.39 21.98
CA GLN A 56 -11.53 20.26 20.73
C GLN A 56 -10.96 19.13 19.87
N PRO A 57 -11.79 18.45 19.07
CA PRO A 57 -11.32 17.40 18.18
C PRO A 57 -10.33 18.00 17.18
N ALA A 58 -9.20 17.33 17.01
CA ALA A 58 -8.18 17.73 16.06
C ALA A 58 -8.71 17.60 14.63
N ASP A 59 -9.10 18.72 14.03
CA ASP A 59 -9.46 18.79 12.61
C ASP A 59 -8.17 18.92 11.77
N PRO A 60 -7.88 17.95 10.87
CA PRO A 60 -6.70 17.98 10.03
C PRO A 60 -6.61 19.22 9.13
N GLU A 61 -7.74 19.80 8.72
CA GLU A 61 -7.77 21.02 7.92
C GLU A 61 -7.37 22.26 8.72
N VAL A 62 -7.77 22.31 10.00
CA VAL A 62 -7.40 23.40 10.91
C VAL A 62 -5.90 23.35 11.22
N ILE A 63 -5.36 22.15 11.46
CA ILE A 63 -3.91 21.96 11.68
C ILE A 63 -3.13 22.33 10.40
N ALA A 64 -3.62 21.94 9.21
CA ALA A 64 -3.00 22.32 7.93
C ALA A 64 -2.88 23.84 7.78
N ARG A 65 -3.95 24.58 8.09
CA ARG A 65 -4.01 26.04 7.89
C ARG A 65 -3.30 26.83 8.97
N GLN A 66 -3.40 26.42 10.23
CA GLN A 66 -2.93 27.22 11.37
C GLN A 66 -1.52 26.86 11.84
N VAL A 67 -1.14 25.58 11.75
CA VAL A 67 0.12 25.04 12.29
C VAL A 67 1.13 24.81 11.18
N MET A 68 0.71 24.15 10.10
CA MET A 68 1.60 23.68 9.04
C MET A 68 1.81 24.73 7.93
N VAL A 69 2.14 25.95 8.32
CA VAL A 69 2.21 27.14 7.42
C VAL A 69 3.48 27.16 6.57
N THR A 70 4.56 26.51 7.01
CA THR A 70 5.84 26.51 6.29
C THR A 70 5.75 25.57 5.08
N PRO A 71 6.27 25.92 3.88
CA PRO A 71 6.08 25.12 2.67
C PRO A 71 6.44 23.64 2.81
N ARG A 72 7.52 23.33 3.54
CA ARG A 72 7.95 21.95 3.80
C ARG A 72 7.00 21.22 4.77
N LEU A 73 6.64 21.87 5.87
CA LEU A 73 5.68 21.31 6.83
C LEU A 73 4.31 21.10 6.17
N ALA A 74 3.86 22.03 5.32
CA ALA A 74 2.62 21.92 4.56
C ALA A 74 2.63 20.72 3.61
N HIS A 75 3.75 20.47 2.93
CA HIS A 75 3.91 19.31 2.04
C HIS A 75 3.85 18.00 2.82
N LEU A 76 4.67 17.86 3.87
CA LEU A 76 4.71 16.65 4.71
C LEU A 76 3.36 16.40 5.40
N TRP A 77 2.70 17.47 5.85
CA TRP A 77 1.35 17.38 6.40
C TRP A 77 0.33 16.91 5.38
N ARG A 78 0.41 17.36 4.12
CA ARG A 78 -0.52 16.92 3.07
C ARG A 78 -0.41 15.42 2.81
N GLU A 79 0.81 14.88 2.82
CA GLU A 79 1.04 13.44 2.68
C GLU A 79 0.56 12.68 3.92
N TYR A 80 0.91 13.14 5.12
CA TYR A 80 0.43 12.54 6.36
C TYR A 80 -1.10 12.58 6.48
N ALA A 81 -1.75 13.68 6.09
CA ALA A 81 -3.19 13.84 6.18
C ALA A 81 -3.98 12.88 5.29
N GLN A 82 -3.38 12.35 4.21
CA GLN A 82 -4.01 11.30 3.39
C GLN A 82 -4.15 9.98 4.16
N THR A 83 -3.35 9.78 5.22
CA THR A 83 -3.37 8.57 6.05
C THR A 83 -4.38 8.68 7.21
N LEU A 84 -4.92 9.88 7.44
CA LEU A 84 -5.93 10.16 8.46
C LEU A 84 -7.32 9.79 7.94
N HIS A 85 -8.04 8.99 8.71
CA HIS A 85 -9.40 8.55 8.36
C HIS A 85 -10.41 9.15 9.34
N GLY A 86 -11.39 9.89 8.81
CA GLY A 86 -12.48 10.46 9.59
C GLY A 86 -13.56 9.42 9.85
N ILE A 87 -13.86 9.13 11.11
CA ILE A 87 -15.00 8.30 11.47
C ILE A 87 -16.26 9.19 11.45
N SER A 88 -16.99 9.18 10.35
CA SER A 88 -18.29 9.84 10.27
C SER A 88 -19.32 9.01 11.03
N GLY A 89 -19.90 9.60 12.08
CA GLY A 89 -20.88 8.97 12.97
C GLY A 89 -22.24 8.75 12.32
N SER A 90 -22.36 7.77 11.41
CA SER A 90 -23.66 7.27 10.93
C SER A 90 -24.12 5.98 11.63
N ALA A 91 -23.45 5.55 12.70
CA ALA A 91 -23.77 4.29 13.39
C ALA A 91 -24.00 4.40 14.92
N VAL A 92 -23.98 5.59 15.52
CA VAL A 92 -24.22 5.74 16.97
C VAL A 92 -25.21 6.87 17.22
N GLN A 93 -26.48 6.49 17.28
CA GLN A 93 -27.56 7.31 17.83
C GLN A 93 -27.50 7.26 19.36
N ASN A 94 -26.42 7.77 19.97
CA ASN A 94 -26.42 8.23 21.37
C ASN A 94 -25.12 8.95 21.74
N GLN A 95 -25.28 10.23 22.10
CA GLN A 95 -24.42 11.09 22.91
C GLN A 95 -22.99 11.40 22.44
N ALA A 96 -22.76 12.71 22.26
CA ALA A 96 -21.49 13.42 22.06
C ALA A 96 -20.84 13.23 20.68
N GLY A 97 -21.38 13.93 19.69
CA GLY A 97 -20.75 14.03 18.38
C GLY A 97 -19.43 14.77 18.45
N HIS A 98 -18.38 14.14 17.97
CA HIS A 98 -17.13 14.76 17.52
C HIS A 98 -16.51 13.77 16.53
N GLY A 99 -16.29 14.19 15.27
CA GLY A 99 -15.66 13.34 14.26
C GLY A 99 -14.23 13.00 14.68
N ALA A 100 -14.03 11.82 15.25
CA ALA A 100 -12.72 11.34 15.65
C ALA A 100 -11.94 10.94 14.39
N TRP A 101 -10.87 11.68 14.10
CA TRP A 101 -9.90 11.33 13.08
C TRP A 101 -8.90 10.32 13.68
N ARG A 102 -8.57 9.28 12.91
CA ARG A 102 -7.61 8.25 13.34
C ARG A 102 -6.43 8.17 12.41
N ALA A 103 -5.25 7.92 12.99
CA ALA A 103 -4.00 7.77 12.27
C ALA A 103 -3.70 6.30 12.00
N THR A 104 -3.43 5.98 10.73
CA THR A 104 -3.03 4.63 10.29
C THR A 104 -1.53 4.41 10.37
N THR A 105 -0.75 5.47 10.62
CA THR A 105 0.72 5.46 10.66
C THR A 105 1.23 6.53 11.63
N MET A 106 2.45 6.35 12.13
CA MET A 106 3.10 7.31 13.04
C MET A 106 3.58 8.54 12.28
N ALA A 107 3.43 9.71 12.89
CA ALA A 107 3.85 10.99 12.32
C ALA A 107 5.35 11.01 11.99
N GLU A 108 6.19 10.34 12.78
CA GLU A 108 7.64 10.25 12.55
C GLU A 108 8.02 9.71 11.17
N THR A 109 7.18 8.86 10.57
CA THR A 109 7.39 8.32 9.21
C THR A 109 7.45 9.43 8.14
N TYR A 110 6.68 10.50 8.33
CA TYR A 110 6.61 11.64 7.40
C TYR A 110 7.44 12.83 7.93
N PHE A 111 7.38 13.08 9.23
CA PHE A 111 8.12 14.16 9.90
C PHE A 111 9.51 13.68 10.34
N THR A 112 10.32 13.23 9.39
CA THR A 112 11.67 12.72 9.66
C THR A 112 12.68 13.84 9.94
N GLU A 113 13.67 13.56 10.79
CA GLU A 113 14.78 14.47 11.08
C GLU A 113 15.59 14.81 9.81
N ALA A 114 15.74 13.83 8.91
CA ALA A 114 16.45 14.01 7.63
C ALA A 114 15.77 15.06 6.73
N ALA A 115 14.43 15.02 6.61
CA ALA A 115 13.68 15.94 5.76
C ALA A 115 13.57 17.34 6.38
N LEU A 116 13.38 17.42 7.70
CA LEU A 116 13.10 18.66 8.43
C LEU A 116 14.33 19.39 8.93
N VAL A 117 15.44 18.69 9.22
CA VAL A 117 16.65 19.26 9.84
C VAL A 117 17.88 19.12 8.95
N GLU A 118 18.19 17.90 8.48
CA GLU A 118 19.44 17.66 7.76
C GLU A 118 19.46 18.29 6.36
N THR A 119 18.42 18.04 5.56
CA THR A 119 18.29 18.58 4.20
C THR A 119 18.31 20.12 4.15
N PRO A 120 17.55 20.87 4.98
CA PRO A 120 17.59 22.33 4.94
C PRO A 120 18.90 22.92 5.47
N LEU A 121 19.49 22.32 6.51
CA LEU A 121 20.72 22.84 7.13
C LEU A 121 21.99 22.35 6.46
N LYS A 122 21.90 21.36 5.55
CA LYS A 122 23.04 20.74 4.89
C LYS A 122 24.09 20.30 5.90
N THR A 123 23.63 19.63 6.96
CA THR A 123 24.45 19.17 8.09
C THR A 123 25.68 18.38 7.63
N GLU A 124 25.50 17.57 6.58
CA GLU A 124 26.55 16.81 5.91
C GLU A 124 27.72 17.66 5.38
N PHE A 125 27.47 18.88 4.91
CA PHE A 125 28.55 19.78 4.47
C PHE A 125 29.30 20.37 5.67
N TYR A 126 28.56 20.79 6.69
CA TYR A 126 29.14 21.50 7.84
C TYR A 126 29.81 20.58 8.85
N LYS A 127 29.57 19.26 8.81
CA LYS A 127 30.31 18.30 9.64
C LYS A 127 31.82 18.32 9.37
N HIS A 128 32.24 18.73 8.16
CA HIS A 128 33.64 18.83 7.77
C HIS A 128 34.25 20.20 8.05
N LEU A 129 33.43 21.21 8.37
CA LEU A 129 33.88 22.59 8.60
C LEU A 129 34.96 22.69 9.71
N PRO A 130 34.84 22.01 10.86
CA PRO A 130 35.87 22.08 11.90
C PRO A 130 37.23 21.57 11.40
N GLY A 131 37.25 20.49 10.61
CA GLY A 131 38.46 19.96 10.00
C GLY A 131 39.08 20.90 8.97
N ILE A 132 38.27 21.61 8.20
CA ILE A 132 38.74 22.64 7.26
C ILE A 132 39.38 23.80 8.02
N LEU A 133 38.74 24.30 9.08
CA LEU A 133 39.27 25.40 9.89
C LEU A 133 40.59 25.02 10.57
N THR A 134 40.69 23.84 11.17
CA THR A 134 41.94 23.37 11.79
C THR A 134 43.04 23.16 10.74
N GLY A 135 42.71 22.59 9.57
CA GLY A 135 43.64 22.44 8.46
C GLY A 135 44.21 23.78 7.98
N ILE A 136 43.35 24.79 7.81
CA ILE A 136 43.78 26.16 7.47
C ILE A 136 44.70 26.75 8.56
N GLY A 137 44.39 26.52 9.84
CA GLY A 137 45.24 26.93 10.96
C GLY A 137 46.64 26.29 10.93
N ILE A 138 46.70 24.98 10.68
CA ILE A 138 47.97 24.24 10.54
C ILE A 138 48.78 24.78 9.35
N ILE A 139 48.16 24.93 8.18
CA ILE A 139 48.81 25.48 6.98
C ILE A 139 49.33 26.89 7.25
N GLY A 140 48.53 27.74 7.92
CA GLY A 140 48.94 29.09 8.32
C GLY A 140 50.15 29.10 9.26
N THR A 141 50.22 28.13 10.18
CA THR A 141 51.36 27.99 11.10
C THR A 141 52.62 27.61 10.35
N PHE A 142 52.56 26.57 9.51
CA PHE A 142 53.70 26.12 8.72
C PHE A 142 54.19 27.20 7.76
N ALA A 143 53.27 27.88 7.10
CA ALA A 143 53.64 28.91 6.16
C ALA A 143 54.22 30.16 6.88
N GLY A 144 53.76 30.47 8.09
CA GLY A 144 54.37 31.50 8.95
C GLY A 144 55.79 31.13 9.42
N LEU A 145 56.02 29.86 9.77
CA LEU A 145 57.37 29.34 10.07
C LEU A 145 58.30 29.44 8.86
N ILE A 146 57.82 29.06 7.66
CA ILE A 146 58.59 29.16 6.43
C ILE A 146 59.03 30.61 6.19
N VAL A 147 58.13 31.61 6.33
CA VAL A 147 58.50 33.04 6.17
C VAL A 147 59.47 33.52 7.22
N GLY A 148 59.25 33.12 8.48
CA GLY A 148 60.16 33.47 9.56
C GLY A 148 61.58 33.00 9.25
N LEU A 149 61.73 31.78 8.73
CA LEU A 149 63.02 31.18 8.40
C LEU A 149 63.63 31.75 7.11
N THR A 150 62.84 32.15 6.10
CA THR A 150 63.39 32.73 4.87
C THR A 150 64.00 34.12 5.07
N HIS A 151 63.55 34.87 6.09
CA HIS A 151 64.09 36.20 6.42
C HIS A 151 65.22 36.14 7.47
N PHE A 152 65.64 34.95 7.88
CA PHE A 152 66.73 34.79 8.84
C PHE A 152 68.09 34.88 8.15
N GLU A 153 68.73 36.05 8.23
CA GLU A 153 70.10 36.26 7.76
C GLU A 153 71.11 35.99 8.88
N VAL A 154 72.10 35.13 8.60
CA VAL A 154 73.25 34.89 9.47
C VAL A 154 74.38 35.83 9.03
N ASN A 155 74.63 36.88 9.80
CA ASN A 155 75.67 37.87 9.52
C ASN A 155 76.67 37.97 10.68
N SER A 156 77.87 38.49 10.43
CA SER A 156 78.96 38.61 11.42
C SER A 156 78.72 39.67 12.49
N ASP A 157 77.71 40.52 12.30
CA ASP A 157 77.38 41.64 13.18
C ASP A 157 76.30 41.23 14.20
N ALA A 158 76.63 41.30 15.49
CA ALA A 158 75.81 40.78 16.58
C ALA A 158 74.43 41.47 16.68
N ASP A 159 74.32 42.73 16.29
CA ASP A 159 73.06 43.49 16.33
C ASP A 159 72.10 43.05 15.21
N THR A 160 72.61 42.72 14.02
CA THR A 160 71.79 42.20 12.91
C THR A 160 71.21 40.83 13.22
N VAL A 161 71.99 39.95 13.86
CA VAL A 161 71.51 38.63 14.31
C VAL A 161 70.44 38.76 15.40
N ARG A 162 70.58 39.71 16.34
CA ARG A 162 69.55 39.95 17.37
C ARG A 162 68.24 40.45 16.76
N LEU A 163 68.32 41.32 15.74
CA LEU A 163 67.15 41.83 15.03
C LEU A 163 66.46 40.73 14.21
N SER A 164 67.21 39.91 13.48
CA SER A 164 66.66 38.79 12.70
C SER A 164 66.02 37.73 13.60
N LEU A 165 66.62 37.43 14.76
CA LEU A 165 66.06 36.53 15.76
C LEU A 165 64.74 37.08 16.35
N ARG A 166 64.68 38.38 16.64
CA ARG A 166 63.46 39.03 17.15
C ARG A 166 62.32 38.96 16.12
N THR A 167 62.60 39.21 14.85
CA THR A 167 61.63 39.11 13.76
C THR A 167 61.16 37.68 13.55
N LEU A 168 62.07 36.70 13.61
CA LEU A 168 61.73 35.27 13.55
C LEU A 168 60.76 34.90 14.68
N ILE A 169 61.10 35.23 15.94
CA ILE A 169 60.26 34.91 17.11
C ILE A 169 58.89 35.57 17.01
N GLN A 170 58.81 36.83 16.56
CA GLN A 170 57.52 37.52 16.37
C GLN A 170 56.69 36.91 15.22
N GLY A 171 57.32 36.55 14.10
CA GLY A 171 56.65 35.90 12.98
C GLY A 171 56.09 34.51 13.34
N VAL A 172 56.88 33.71 14.06
CA VAL A 172 56.43 32.43 14.61
C VAL A 172 55.28 32.64 15.60
N GLY A 173 55.39 33.62 16.51
CA GLY A 173 54.36 33.95 17.49
C GLY A 173 53.01 34.30 16.85
N HIS A 174 53.01 35.14 15.81
CA HIS A 174 51.78 35.48 15.07
C HIS A 174 51.17 34.27 14.35
N ALA A 175 52.00 33.38 13.80
CA ALA A 175 51.53 32.17 13.14
C ALA A 175 50.83 31.21 14.13
N PHE A 176 51.37 31.07 15.35
CA PHE A 176 50.73 30.30 16.42
C PHE A 176 49.40 30.91 16.90
N GLN A 177 49.29 32.24 16.97
CA GLN A 177 48.03 32.91 17.33
C GLN A 177 46.93 32.63 16.31
N VAL A 178 47.23 32.66 15.01
CA VAL A 178 46.27 32.33 13.94
C VAL A 178 45.79 30.88 14.06
N SER A 179 46.69 29.95 14.39
CA SER A 179 46.35 28.54 14.62
C SER A 179 45.45 28.34 15.83
N ALA A 180 45.78 28.97 16.95
CA ALA A 180 44.98 28.93 18.18
C ALA A 180 43.56 29.48 17.92
N LEU A 181 43.45 30.58 17.16
CA LEU A 181 42.16 31.12 16.76
C LEU A 181 41.38 30.17 15.85
N ALA A 182 42.04 29.54 14.88
CA ALA A 182 41.40 28.57 13.98
C ALA A 182 40.83 27.37 14.73
N ILE A 183 41.58 26.83 15.70
CA ILE A 183 41.14 25.73 16.56
C ILE A 183 39.97 26.19 17.44
N ALA A 184 40.07 27.37 18.05
CA ALA A 184 38.98 27.92 18.87
C ALA A 184 37.69 28.12 18.07
N LEU A 185 37.80 28.64 16.83
CA LEU A 185 36.66 28.80 15.92
C LEU A 185 36.10 27.45 15.47
N ALA A 186 36.94 26.44 15.22
CA ALA A 186 36.50 25.09 14.88
C ALA A 186 35.71 24.45 16.04
N MET A 187 36.21 24.56 17.27
CA MET A 187 35.52 24.09 18.47
C MET A 187 34.18 24.80 18.69
N LEU A 188 34.19 26.14 18.56
CA LEU A 188 32.97 26.95 18.68
C LEU A 188 31.94 26.58 17.60
N ALA A 189 32.37 26.46 16.34
CA ALA A 189 31.49 26.08 15.23
C ALA A 189 30.89 24.69 15.44
N THR A 190 31.69 23.72 15.89
CA THR A 190 31.20 22.35 16.23
C THR A 190 30.16 22.40 17.34
N TRP A 191 30.44 23.14 18.41
CA TRP A 191 29.53 23.25 19.55
C TRP A 191 28.20 23.90 19.14
N ILE A 192 28.25 24.97 18.35
CA ILE A 192 27.05 25.65 17.82
C ILE A 192 26.29 24.74 16.87
N GLU A 193 26.98 24.07 15.92
CA GLU A 193 26.39 23.13 14.97
C GLU A 193 25.63 22.02 15.68
N LYS A 194 26.30 21.28 16.57
CA LYS A 194 25.68 20.20 17.32
C LYS A 194 24.54 20.68 18.20
N SER A 195 24.70 21.81 18.90
CA SER A 195 23.64 22.33 19.77
C SER A 195 22.39 22.69 18.98
N LEU A 196 22.52 23.37 17.84
CA LEU A 196 21.38 23.79 17.01
C LEU A 196 20.69 22.59 16.36
N VAL A 197 21.45 21.62 15.83
CA VAL A 197 20.91 20.39 15.22
C VAL A 197 20.17 19.57 16.27
N THR A 198 20.77 19.32 17.44
CA THR A 198 20.11 18.57 18.51
C THR A 198 18.83 19.25 19.00
N LEU A 199 18.82 20.59 19.11
CA LEU A 199 17.60 21.32 19.46
C LEU A 199 16.52 21.19 18.38
N ALA A 200 16.89 21.19 17.11
CA ALA A 200 15.96 21.04 16.00
C ALA A 200 15.36 19.63 15.97
N CYS A 201 16.19 18.58 16.12
CA CYS A 201 15.73 17.20 16.24
C CYS A 201 14.76 17.02 17.42
N ARG A 202 15.08 17.55 18.61
CA ARG A 202 14.17 17.53 19.76
C ARG A 202 12.82 18.19 19.47
N ARG A 203 12.82 19.31 18.73
CA ARG A 203 11.57 20.00 18.34
C ARG A 203 10.78 19.19 17.31
N VAL A 204 11.43 18.50 16.39
CA VAL A 204 10.78 17.59 15.44
C VAL A 204 10.19 16.40 16.17
N ALA A 205 10.94 15.74 17.05
CA ALA A 205 10.42 14.64 17.87
C ALA A 205 9.19 15.07 18.69
N ARG A 206 9.25 16.24 19.33
CA ARG A 206 8.10 16.80 20.06
C ARG A 206 6.91 17.13 19.15
N LEU A 207 7.18 17.62 17.94
CA LEU A 207 6.14 17.88 16.94
C LEU A 207 5.43 16.57 16.57
N SER A 208 6.19 15.52 16.25
CA SER A 208 5.66 14.20 15.90
C SER A 208 4.86 13.59 17.05
N GLU A 209 5.40 13.60 18.27
CA GLU A 209 4.71 13.12 19.48
C GLU A 209 3.38 13.84 19.70
N LEU A 210 3.35 15.18 19.53
CA LEU A 210 2.11 15.94 19.67
C LEU A 210 1.10 15.61 18.57
N ILE A 211 1.54 15.45 17.32
CA ILE A 211 0.66 15.02 16.23
C ILE A 211 0.08 13.64 16.56
N ASP A 212 0.91 12.68 16.96
CA ASP A 212 0.46 11.33 17.32
C ASP A 212 -0.44 11.34 18.56
N SER A 213 -0.28 12.28 19.49
CA SER A 213 -1.18 12.42 20.65
C SER A 213 -2.57 12.97 20.30
N LEU A 214 -2.68 13.69 19.17
CA LEU A 214 -3.95 14.29 18.72
C LEU A 214 -4.84 13.30 17.97
N PHE A 215 -4.27 12.21 17.45
CA PHE A 215 -5.00 11.19 16.70
C PHE A 215 -4.83 9.84 17.39
N GLU A 216 -5.93 9.15 17.69
CA GLU A 216 -5.82 7.77 18.16
C GLU A 216 -5.11 6.92 17.10
N GLY A 217 -3.97 6.35 17.49
CA GLY A 217 -3.14 5.50 16.66
C GLY A 217 -3.66 4.07 16.63
N GLY A 218 -3.64 3.49 15.43
CA GLY A 218 -3.88 2.06 15.24
C GLY A 218 -5.29 1.74 14.74
N VAL A 219 -5.34 0.76 13.84
CA VAL A 219 -6.56 0.00 13.55
C VAL A 219 -6.79 -0.88 14.78
N GLU A 220 -7.52 -0.36 15.75
CA GLU A 220 -7.92 -1.11 16.94
C GLU A 220 -8.43 -2.49 16.49
N GLU A 221 -8.08 -3.56 17.22
CA GLU A 221 -8.67 -4.89 17.03
C GLU A 221 -10.19 -4.80 16.93
N GLU A 222 -10.80 -3.77 17.52
CA GLU A 222 -12.21 -3.46 17.45
C GLU A 222 -12.69 -2.94 16.08
N TYR A 223 -11.89 -2.20 15.30
CA TYR A 223 -12.27 -1.83 13.93
C TYR A 223 -12.18 -3.03 12.99
N LEU A 224 -11.13 -3.85 13.12
CA LEU A 224 -11.02 -5.14 12.43
C LEU A 224 -12.14 -6.09 12.86
N ALA A 225 -12.45 -6.19 14.15
CA ALA A 225 -13.52 -7.01 14.68
C ALA A 225 -14.89 -6.47 14.28
N ARG A 226 -15.09 -5.15 14.16
CA ARG A 226 -16.34 -4.57 13.65
C ARG A 226 -16.48 -4.78 12.16
N LEU A 227 -15.40 -4.69 11.39
CA LEU A 227 -15.41 -4.99 9.96
C LEU A 227 -15.69 -6.48 9.71
N VAL A 228 -15.05 -7.36 10.49
CA VAL A 228 -15.30 -8.80 10.48
C VAL A 228 -16.73 -9.10 10.94
N ARG A 229 -17.23 -8.51 12.04
CA ARG A 229 -18.62 -8.66 12.46
C ARG A 229 -19.60 -8.14 11.43
N ALA A 230 -19.34 -7.00 10.80
CA ALA A 230 -20.18 -6.46 9.72
C ALA A 230 -20.17 -7.41 8.51
N SER A 231 -19.02 -8.02 8.21
CA SER A 231 -18.89 -9.06 7.18
C SER A 231 -19.61 -10.36 7.56
N GLU A 232 -19.55 -10.82 8.81
CA GLU A 232 -20.25 -11.98 9.33
C GLU A 232 -21.78 -11.75 9.36
N LEU A 233 -22.22 -10.56 9.76
CA LEU A 233 -23.64 -10.16 9.72
C LEU A 233 -24.15 -10.10 8.28
N SER A 234 -23.35 -9.58 7.35
CA SER A 234 -23.71 -9.52 5.93
C SER A 234 -23.71 -10.90 5.28
N ALA A 235 -22.77 -11.78 5.64
CA ALA A 235 -22.72 -13.17 5.15
C ALA A 235 -23.90 -13.99 5.68
N SER A 236 -24.27 -13.81 6.96
CA SER A 236 -25.45 -14.47 7.54
C SER A 236 -26.76 -13.92 6.97
N GLN A 237 -26.89 -12.60 6.78
CA GLN A 237 -28.02 -12.01 6.06
C GLN A 237 -28.11 -12.52 4.63
N GLY A 238 -27.00 -12.60 3.90
CA GLY A 238 -26.98 -13.13 2.53
C GLY A 238 -27.41 -14.60 2.44
N SER A 239 -27.02 -15.42 3.42
CA SER A 239 -27.49 -16.81 3.54
C SER A 239 -28.99 -16.89 3.82
N GLN A 240 -29.50 -16.07 4.73
CA GLN A 240 -30.94 -15.98 5.03
C GLN A 240 -31.74 -15.48 3.83
N LEU A 241 -31.28 -14.44 3.13
CA LEU A 241 -31.92 -13.91 1.93
C LEU A 241 -31.95 -14.97 0.83
N ARG A 242 -30.85 -15.70 0.63
CA ARG A 242 -30.78 -16.83 -0.31
C ARG A 242 -31.75 -17.95 0.07
N GLN A 243 -31.87 -18.29 1.36
CA GLN A 243 -32.82 -19.30 1.83
C GLN A 243 -34.28 -18.85 1.66
N ALA A 244 -34.60 -17.60 1.99
CA ALA A 244 -35.92 -17.02 1.80
C ALA A 244 -36.32 -17.02 0.32
N LEU A 245 -35.42 -16.58 -0.58
CA LEU A 245 -35.65 -16.61 -2.03
C LEU A 245 -35.88 -18.02 -2.57
N VAL A 246 -35.09 -19.01 -2.11
CA VAL A 246 -35.23 -20.41 -2.54
C VAL A 246 -36.52 -21.04 -1.98
N ALA A 247 -36.92 -20.70 -0.75
CA ALA A 247 -38.17 -21.15 -0.16
C ALA A 247 -39.39 -20.58 -0.91
N GLU A 248 -39.35 -19.29 -1.22
CA GLU A 248 -40.42 -18.59 -1.95
C GLU A 248 -40.53 -19.05 -3.42
N LEU A 249 -39.39 -19.37 -4.06
CA LEU A 249 -39.37 -20.02 -5.38
C LEU A 249 -39.96 -21.43 -5.34
N ARG A 250 -39.64 -22.24 -4.33
CA ARG A 250 -40.24 -23.59 -4.18
C ARG A 250 -41.73 -23.51 -3.92
N GLN A 251 -42.17 -22.57 -3.10
CA GLN A 251 -43.58 -22.38 -2.78
C GLN A 251 -44.38 -21.89 -3.99
N SER A 252 -43.87 -20.91 -4.74
CA SER A 252 -44.52 -20.42 -5.95
C SER A 252 -44.57 -21.47 -7.06
N LEU A 253 -43.50 -22.24 -7.27
CA LEU A 253 -43.49 -23.39 -8.20
C LEU A 253 -44.45 -24.50 -7.75
N GLY A 254 -44.52 -24.79 -6.44
CA GLY A 254 -45.47 -25.73 -5.88
C GLY A 254 -46.93 -25.30 -6.08
N ALA A 255 -47.23 -24.02 -5.81
CA ALA A 255 -48.57 -23.46 -6.00
C ALA A 255 -48.98 -23.46 -7.48
N LEU A 256 -48.08 -23.11 -8.40
CA LEU A 256 -48.32 -23.16 -9.84
C LEU A 256 -48.55 -24.59 -10.34
N ALA A 257 -47.75 -25.55 -9.89
CA ALA A 257 -47.91 -26.96 -10.25
C ALA A 257 -49.24 -27.52 -9.75
N GLN A 258 -49.63 -27.17 -8.52
CA GLN A 258 -50.89 -27.61 -7.93
C GLN A 258 -52.11 -26.98 -8.62
N GLN A 259 -52.05 -25.69 -8.93
CA GLN A 259 -53.08 -25.00 -9.70
C GLN A 259 -53.23 -25.59 -11.11
N GLN A 260 -52.12 -25.91 -11.78
CA GLN A 260 -52.14 -26.52 -13.11
C GLN A 260 -52.76 -27.92 -13.06
N ASN A 261 -52.48 -28.70 -12.02
CA ASN A 261 -53.01 -30.05 -11.85
C ASN A 261 -54.52 -30.05 -11.54
N GLU A 262 -54.99 -29.11 -10.71
CA GLU A 262 -56.43 -28.91 -10.45
C GLU A 262 -57.18 -28.45 -11.71
N GLN A 263 -56.59 -27.58 -12.52
CA GLN A 263 -57.16 -27.17 -13.80
C GLN A 263 -57.19 -28.31 -14.81
N LEU A 264 -56.14 -29.15 -14.86
CA LEU A 264 -56.09 -30.32 -15.73
C LEU A 264 -57.13 -31.38 -15.30
N ALA A 265 -57.31 -31.60 -14.00
CA ALA A 265 -58.33 -32.50 -13.46
C ALA A 265 -59.75 -32.03 -13.82
N ARG A 266 -60.05 -30.74 -13.64
CA ARG A 266 -61.36 -30.16 -14.03
C ARG A 266 -61.61 -30.25 -15.53
N GLN A 267 -60.56 -30.07 -16.34
CA GLN A 267 -60.66 -30.19 -17.80
C GLN A 267 -60.87 -31.64 -18.26
N GLN A 268 -60.26 -32.62 -17.58
CA GLN A 268 -60.52 -34.05 -17.81
C GLN A 268 -61.95 -34.45 -17.43
N GLU A 269 -62.49 -33.93 -16.32
CA GLU A 269 -63.85 -34.23 -15.88
C GLU A 269 -64.91 -33.65 -16.82
N GLN A 270 -64.67 -32.44 -17.35
CA GLN A 270 -65.50 -31.83 -18.40
C GLN A 270 -65.40 -32.57 -19.75
N MET A 271 -64.22 -33.08 -20.11
CA MET A 271 -64.06 -33.94 -21.29
C MET A 271 -64.76 -35.30 -21.11
N ALA A 272 -64.66 -35.93 -19.94
CA ALA A 272 -65.31 -37.21 -19.67
C ALA A 272 -66.84 -37.11 -19.74
N THR A 273 -67.42 -36.01 -19.24
CA THR A 273 -68.86 -35.75 -19.31
C THR A 273 -69.33 -35.39 -20.74
N ALA A 274 -68.55 -34.63 -21.50
CA ALA A 274 -68.84 -34.35 -22.91
C ALA A 274 -68.80 -35.63 -23.78
N VAL A 275 -67.83 -36.51 -23.55
CA VAL A 275 -67.70 -37.80 -24.24
C VAL A 275 -68.82 -38.77 -23.84
N ALA A 276 -69.19 -38.84 -22.55
CA ALA A 276 -70.29 -39.67 -22.09
C ALA A 276 -71.64 -39.27 -22.72
N ASN A 277 -71.90 -37.98 -22.86
CA ASN A 277 -73.12 -37.47 -23.52
C ASN A 277 -73.11 -37.73 -25.03
N ALA A 278 -71.96 -37.60 -25.70
CA ALA A 278 -71.84 -37.90 -27.12
C ALA A 278 -72.03 -39.41 -27.44
N VAL A 279 -71.52 -40.29 -26.59
CA VAL A 279 -71.67 -41.75 -26.73
C VAL A 279 -73.11 -42.20 -26.44
N SER A 280 -73.78 -41.62 -25.43
CA SER A 280 -75.18 -41.91 -25.13
C SER A 280 -76.13 -41.58 -26.29
N LEU A 281 -75.93 -40.43 -26.95
CA LEU A 281 -76.76 -40.00 -28.07
C LEU A 281 -76.53 -40.86 -29.34
N ALA A 282 -75.27 -41.23 -29.61
CA ALA A 282 -74.90 -42.03 -30.78
C ALA A 282 -75.34 -43.50 -30.66
N VAL A 283 -75.23 -44.10 -29.48
CA VAL A 283 -75.59 -45.51 -29.25
C VAL A 283 -77.12 -45.70 -29.13
N GLY A 284 -77.83 -44.73 -28.55
CA GLY A 284 -79.29 -44.78 -28.39
C GLY A 284 -80.09 -44.70 -29.69
N GLN A 285 -79.58 -44.01 -30.71
CA GLN A 285 -80.24 -43.89 -32.02
C GLN A 285 -79.85 -45.00 -33.00
N ALA A 286 -78.62 -45.53 -32.93
CA ALA A 286 -78.13 -46.53 -33.90
C ALA A 286 -78.60 -47.98 -33.62
N LEU A 287 -78.94 -48.34 -32.37
CA LEU A 287 -79.24 -49.73 -32.00
C LEU A 287 -80.74 -50.06 -31.86
N ARG A 288 -81.63 -49.06 -31.77
CA ARG A 288 -83.05 -49.29 -31.51
C ARG A 288 -83.79 -49.93 -32.69
N GLU A 289 -83.44 -49.54 -33.91
CA GLU A 289 -84.16 -49.97 -35.11
C GLU A 289 -83.83 -51.40 -35.59
N PRO A 290 -82.57 -51.88 -35.51
CA PRO A 290 -82.22 -53.27 -35.81
C PRO A 290 -82.81 -54.28 -34.81
N LEU A 291 -82.85 -53.93 -33.52
CA LEU A 291 -83.34 -54.82 -32.45
C LEU A 291 -84.86 -55.10 -32.52
N VAL A 292 -85.66 -54.10 -32.92
CA VAL A 292 -87.12 -54.28 -33.12
C VAL A 292 -87.42 -55.15 -34.36
N ARG A 293 -86.61 -55.02 -35.42
CA ARG A 293 -86.75 -55.86 -36.63
C ARG A 293 -86.32 -57.30 -36.38
N MET A 294 -85.30 -57.54 -35.55
CA MET A 294 -84.91 -58.90 -35.14
C MET A 294 -85.97 -59.56 -34.23
N ALA A 295 -86.57 -58.83 -33.29
CA ALA A 295 -87.62 -59.37 -32.41
C ALA A 295 -88.88 -59.82 -33.19
N SER A 296 -89.33 -59.01 -34.16
CA SER A 296 -90.52 -59.30 -34.98
C SER A 296 -90.32 -60.43 -36.00
N ALA A 297 -89.08 -60.66 -36.48
CA ALA A 297 -88.75 -61.79 -37.35
C ALA A 297 -88.66 -63.12 -36.59
N VAL A 298 -88.19 -63.10 -35.34
CA VAL A 298 -88.08 -64.29 -34.48
C VAL A 298 -89.45 -64.74 -33.95
N GLU A 299 -90.36 -63.79 -33.68
CA GLU A 299 -91.73 -64.11 -33.22
C GLU A 299 -92.61 -64.72 -34.33
N LYS A 300 -92.32 -64.41 -35.61
CA LYS A 300 -93.04 -64.98 -36.77
C LYS A 300 -92.45 -66.31 -37.28
N ALA A 301 -91.24 -66.68 -36.84
CA ALA A 301 -90.58 -67.94 -37.19
C ALA A 301 -90.79 -69.05 -36.12
N GLY A 302 -91.24 -68.69 -34.92
CA GLY A 302 -91.36 -69.59 -33.77
C GLY A 302 -92.68 -70.36 -33.61
N SER A 303 -93.70 -70.16 -34.47
CA SER A 303 -95.06 -70.67 -34.20
C SER A 303 -95.73 -71.55 -35.26
N SER A 304 -95.00 -72.16 -36.21
CA SER A 304 -95.54 -73.33 -36.95
C SER A 304 -94.49 -73.99 -37.84
N GLN A 305 -94.02 -75.17 -37.42
CA GLN A 305 -93.24 -76.10 -38.23
C GLN A 305 -94.23 -77.02 -38.98
N GLY A 306 -93.97 -77.31 -40.27
CA GLY A 306 -94.41 -78.57 -40.91
C GLY A 306 -95.52 -78.49 -41.97
N GLU A 307 -95.16 -78.08 -43.19
CA GLU A 307 -95.58 -78.76 -44.44
C GLU A 307 -97.03 -78.56 -44.95
N ALA A 308 -97.30 -77.40 -45.57
CA ALA A 308 -98.08 -77.27 -46.82
C ALA A 308 -98.33 -75.78 -47.17
N THR A 309 -97.33 -75.11 -47.76
CA THR A 309 -97.47 -73.71 -48.21
C THR A 309 -97.07 -73.55 -49.68
N ALA A 310 -97.66 -74.41 -50.52
CA ALA A 310 -97.76 -74.20 -51.98
C ALA A 310 -99.22 -74.10 -52.46
N ARG A 311 -100.22 -74.03 -51.55
CA ARG A 311 -101.66 -74.00 -51.90
C ARG A 311 -102.54 -73.06 -51.07
N THR A 312 -101.97 -72.16 -50.27
CA THR A 312 -102.73 -71.21 -49.41
C THR A 312 -102.69 -69.75 -49.89
N LEU A 313 -102.04 -69.47 -51.04
CA LEU A 313 -101.80 -68.11 -51.56
C LEU A 313 -102.98 -67.49 -52.33
N GLU A 314 -103.98 -68.27 -52.73
CA GLU A 314 -105.10 -67.79 -53.56
C GLU A 314 -106.24 -67.11 -52.75
N PRO A 315 -106.75 -67.66 -51.63
CA PRO A 315 -107.85 -67.05 -50.88
C PRO A 315 -107.43 -65.83 -50.02
N LEU A 316 -106.12 -65.60 -49.82
CA LEU A 316 -105.61 -64.46 -49.05
C LEU A 316 -105.56 -63.17 -49.87
N LEU A 317 -105.41 -63.27 -51.20
CA LEU A 317 -105.44 -62.12 -52.11
C LEU A 317 -106.87 -61.58 -52.26
N GLU A 318 -107.86 -62.46 -52.33
CA GLU A 318 -109.28 -62.10 -52.46
C GLU A 318 -109.83 -61.38 -51.21
N ARG A 319 -109.41 -61.83 -50.01
CA ARG A 319 -109.76 -61.15 -48.74
C ARG A 319 -109.07 -59.81 -48.56
N PHE A 320 -107.90 -59.61 -49.15
CA PHE A 320 -107.18 -58.34 -49.10
C PHE A 320 -107.84 -57.28 -49.99
N VAL A 321 -108.35 -57.67 -51.17
CA VAL A 321 -109.05 -56.76 -52.10
C VAL A 321 -110.40 -56.32 -51.51
N ALA A 322 -111.19 -57.24 -50.93
CA ALA A 322 -112.46 -56.90 -50.29
C ALA A 322 -112.30 -55.98 -49.07
N ARG A 323 -111.18 -56.08 -48.34
CA ARG A 323 -110.87 -55.18 -47.21
C ARG A 323 -110.40 -53.80 -47.68
N MET A 324 -109.80 -53.72 -48.86
CA MET A 324 -109.36 -52.46 -49.46
C MET A 324 -110.55 -51.61 -49.94
N GLU A 325 -111.60 -52.22 -50.53
CA GLU A 325 -112.83 -51.52 -50.94
C GLU A 325 -113.64 -50.97 -49.74
N ALA A 326 -113.70 -51.69 -48.62
CA ALA A 326 -114.44 -51.25 -47.43
C ALA A 326 -113.76 -50.08 -46.68
N ASN A 327 -112.42 -50.03 -46.67
CA ASN A 327 -111.66 -48.95 -46.02
C ASN A 327 -111.67 -47.62 -46.81
N LEU A 328 -111.95 -47.66 -48.12
CA LEU A 328 -112.03 -46.45 -48.95
C LEU A 328 -113.41 -45.75 -48.85
N GLY A 329 -114.47 -46.49 -48.51
CA GLY A 329 -115.83 -45.92 -48.37
C GLY A 329 -116.07 -45.13 -47.07
N GLN A 330 -115.28 -45.34 -46.03
CA GLN A 330 -115.42 -44.70 -44.70
C GLN A 330 -114.52 -43.47 -44.48
N GLY A 331 -113.80 -43.00 -45.51
CA GLY A 331 -112.88 -41.87 -45.44
C GLY A 331 -113.51 -40.48 -45.56
N GLN A 332 -114.79 -40.36 -45.93
CA GLN A 332 -115.41 -39.05 -46.21
C GLN A 332 -115.92 -38.28 -44.98
N SER A 333 -116.39 -38.93 -43.92
CA SER A 333 -116.97 -38.24 -42.75
C SER A 333 -115.93 -37.88 -41.66
N GLY A 334 -114.77 -38.55 -41.64
CA GLY A 334 -113.69 -38.27 -40.70
C GLY A 334 -112.90 -37.00 -41.03
N LEU A 335 -112.93 -36.54 -42.28
CA LEU A 335 -112.13 -35.40 -42.75
C LEU A 335 -112.65 -34.06 -42.20
N GLU A 336 -113.96 -33.88 -42.10
CA GLU A 336 -114.56 -32.64 -41.54
C GLU A 336 -114.27 -32.48 -40.05
N THR A 337 -114.28 -33.59 -39.30
CA THR A 337 -113.98 -33.57 -37.85
C THR A 337 -112.48 -33.37 -37.59
N LEU A 338 -111.62 -33.93 -38.45
CA LEU A 338 -110.18 -33.72 -38.40
C LEU A 338 -109.80 -32.28 -38.72
N LEU A 339 -110.46 -31.64 -39.68
CA LEU A 339 -110.22 -30.24 -40.05
C LEU A 339 -110.59 -29.25 -38.92
N ALA A 340 -111.72 -29.47 -38.24
CA ALA A 340 -112.10 -28.63 -37.10
C ALA A 340 -111.11 -28.75 -35.93
N ARG A 341 -110.64 -29.97 -35.64
CA ARG A 341 -109.72 -30.24 -34.53
C ARG A 341 -108.27 -29.83 -34.82
N THR A 342 -107.85 -29.84 -36.08
CA THR A 342 -106.54 -29.31 -36.50
C THR A 342 -106.50 -27.79 -36.45
N ALA A 343 -107.60 -27.09 -36.76
CA ALA A 343 -107.67 -25.63 -36.64
C ALA A 343 -107.49 -25.15 -35.18
N GLU A 344 -108.11 -25.84 -34.21
CA GLU A 344 -107.96 -25.51 -32.79
C GLU A 344 -106.56 -25.83 -32.24
N SER A 345 -105.95 -26.93 -32.70
CA SER A 345 -104.57 -27.30 -32.34
C SER A 345 -103.54 -26.31 -32.90
N LEU A 346 -103.72 -25.85 -34.15
CA LEU A 346 -102.86 -24.84 -34.78
C LEU A 346 -102.91 -23.51 -34.03
N SER A 347 -104.08 -23.09 -33.55
CA SER A 347 -104.23 -21.89 -32.71
C SER A 347 -103.41 -21.95 -31.41
N LYS A 348 -103.46 -23.09 -30.71
CA LYS A 348 -102.65 -23.32 -29.48
C LYS A 348 -101.16 -23.35 -29.76
N VAL A 349 -100.73 -23.99 -30.85
CA VAL A 349 -99.31 -24.05 -31.26
C VAL A 349 -98.78 -22.65 -31.59
N VAL A 350 -99.57 -21.79 -32.25
CA VAL A 350 -99.20 -20.40 -32.53
C VAL A 350 -99.07 -19.58 -31.24
N GLY A 351 -99.94 -19.80 -30.25
CA GLY A 351 -99.85 -19.16 -28.93
C GLY A 351 -98.60 -19.55 -28.13
N GLU A 352 -98.22 -20.84 -28.15
CA GLU A 352 -97.00 -21.32 -27.51
C GLU A 352 -95.73 -20.88 -28.24
N LEU A 353 -95.74 -20.85 -29.58
CA LEU A 353 -94.64 -20.28 -30.37
C LEU A 353 -94.43 -18.79 -30.08
N GLY A 354 -95.50 -18.01 -29.88
CA GLY A 354 -95.42 -16.61 -29.46
C GLY A 354 -94.79 -16.43 -28.08
N ARG A 355 -95.08 -17.34 -27.13
CA ARG A 355 -94.44 -17.34 -25.80
C ARG A 355 -92.97 -17.76 -25.85
N VAL A 356 -92.63 -18.73 -26.69
CA VAL A 356 -91.24 -19.17 -26.90
C VAL A 356 -90.40 -18.07 -27.54
N ALA A 357 -90.95 -17.36 -28.54
CA ALA A 357 -90.30 -16.20 -29.15
C ALA A 357 -90.01 -15.08 -28.14
N ALA A 358 -90.98 -14.75 -27.28
CA ALA A 358 -90.79 -13.72 -26.24
C ALA A 358 -89.76 -14.12 -25.17
N ARG A 359 -89.66 -15.41 -24.83
CA ARG A 359 -88.61 -15.92 -23.92
C ARG A 359 -87.23 -15.95 -24.57
N LEU A 360 -87.16 -16.25 -25.87
CA LEU A 360 -85.92 -16.18 -26.66
C LEU A 360 -85.39 -14.74 -26.77
N ASP A 361 -86.29 -13.76 -26.92
CA ASP A 361 -85.91 -12.34 -27.00
C ASP A 361 -85.33 -11.83 -25.67
N GLY A 362 -85.98 -12.18 -24.54
CA GLY A 362 -85.51 -11.80 -23.21
C GLY A 362 -84.22 -12.50 -22.77
N ALA A 363 -84.07 -13.79 -23.10
CA ALA A 363 -82.85 -14.55 -22.80
C ALA A 363 -81.68 -14.16 -23.71
N GLY A 364 -81.96 -13.85 -24.99
CA GLY A 364 -80.96 -13.39 -25.96
C GLY A 364 -80.36 -12.04 -25.56
N GLN A 365 -81.18 -11.08 -25.13
CA GLN A 365 -80.68 -9.78 -24.68
C GLN A 365 -79.87 -9.87 -23.37
N GLY A 366 -80.31 -10.70 -22.41
CA GLY A 366 -79.58 -10.89 -21.14
C GLY A 366 -78.24 -11.61 -21.30
N ALA A 367 -78.17 -12.63 -22.15
CA ALA A 367 -76.94 -13.38 -22.42
C ALA A 367 -75.90 -12.54 -23.18
N VAL A 368 -76.34 -11.74 -24.16
CA VAL A 368 -75.45 -10.85 -24.92
C VAL A 368 -74.90 -9.71 -24.06
N SER A 369 -75.73 -9.13 -23.19
CA SER A 369 -75.30 -8.11 -22.22
C SER A 369 -74.25 -8.65 -21.23
N SER A 370 -74.47 -9.84 -20.68
CA SER A 370 -73.53 -10.50 -19.77
C SER A 370 -72.21 -10.88 -20.46
N ALA A 371 -72.28 -11.42 -21.68
CA ALA A 371 -71.10 -11.75 -22.48
C ALA A 371 -70.29 -10.49 -22.84
N ALA A 372 -70.95 -9.38 -23.16
CA ALA A 372 -70.30 -8.10 -23.42
C ALA A 372 -69.58 -7.56 -22.16
N GLY A 373 -70.21 -7.67 -20.98
CA GLY A 373 -69.58 -7.29 -19.71
C GLY A 373 -68.35 -8.14 -19.37
N GLN A 374 -68.45 -9.46 -19.52
CA GLN A 374 -67.30 -10.37 -19.30
C GLN A 374 -66.16 -10.14 -20.29
N LEU A 375 -66.45 -9.83 -21.56
CA LEU A 375 -65.45 -9.46 -22.55
C LEU A 375 -64.77 -8.13 -22.22
N GLN A 376 -65.50 -7.17 -21.67
CA GLN A 376 -64.95 -5.89 -21.26
C GLN A 376 -64.02 -6.03 -20.04
N ASP A 377 -64.41 -6.84 -19.05
CA ASP A 377 -63.56 -7.15 -17.89
C ASP A 377 -62.33 -7.98 -18.28
N ALA A 378 -62.48 -8.93 -19.20
CA ALA A 378 -61.36 -9.69 -19.77
C ALA A 378 -60.41 -8.76 -20.54
N GLY A 379 -60.93 -7.82 -21.34
CA GLY A 379 -60.16 -6.81 -22.05
C GLY A 379 -59.37 -5.90 -21.09
N ALA A 380 -59.98 -5.48 -19.98
CA ALA A 380 -59.31 -4.71 -18.94
C ALA A 380 -58.25 -5.52 -18.17
N GLY A 381 -58.45 -6.83 -18.01
CA GLY A 381 -57.47 -7.76 -17.46
C GLY A 381 -56.25 -7.93 -18.36
N VAL A 382 -56.47 -8.08 -19.68
CA VAL A 382 -55.41 -8.16 -20.69
C VAL A 382 -54.61 -6.85 -20.77
N GLY A 383 -55.28 -5.69 -20.68
CA GLY A 383 -54.59 -4.38 -20.63
C GLY A 383 -53.64 -4.26 -19.44
N ARG A 384 -54.09 -4.64 -18.23
CA ARG A 384 -53.24 -4.64 -17.03
C ARG A 384 -52.09 -5.65 -17.12
N ALA A 385 -52.30 -6.81 -17.72
CA ALA A 385 -51.25 -7.79 -17.97
C ALA A 385 -50.22 -7.28 -19.00
N ALA A 386 -50.66 -6.56 -20.02
CA ALA A 386 -49.78 -5.93 -21.00
C ALA A 386 -48.92 -4.80 -20.38
N ASP A 387 -49.49 -3.96 -19.51
CA ASP A 387 -48.76 -2.89 -18.82
C ASP A 387 -47.70 -3.43 -17.85
N THR A 388 -48.06 -4.46 -17.09
CA THR A 388 -47.12 -5.13 -16.17
C THR A 388 -46.00 -5.85 -16.93
N PHE A 389 -46.30 -6.48 -18.07
CA PHE A 389 -45.29 -7.06 -18.96
C PHE A 389 -44.37 -5.99 -19.56
N ALA A 390 -44.91 -4.86 -19.99
CA ALA A 390 -44.12 -3.74 -20.50
C ALA A 390 -43.15 -3.21 -19.42
N GLN A 391 -43.63 -2.97 -18.19
CA GLN A 391 -42.77 -2.55 -17.08
C GLN A 391 -41.69 -3.58 -16.72
N ALA A 392 -42.05 -4.86 -16.68
CA ALA A 392 -41.07 -5.92 -16.42
C ALA A 392 -39.98 -5.95 -17.49
N SER A 393 -40.34 -5.75 -18.77
CA SER A 393 -39.39 -5.67 -19.87
C SER A 393 -38.42 -4.49 -19.74
N THR A 394 -38.91 -3.31 -19.35
CA THR A 394 -38.04 -2.14 -19.11
C THR A 394 -37.08 -2.36 -17.94
N GLN A 395 -37.55 -2.98 -16.86
CA GLN A 395 -36.68 -3.34 -15.72
C GLN A 395 -35.62 -4.39 -16.11
N LEU A 396 -35.98 -5.34 -16.96
CA LEU A 396 -35.04 -6.35 -17.48
C LEU A 396 -33.96 -5.72 -18.35
N LEU A 397 -34.32 -4.76 -19.21
CA LEU A 397 -33.35 -3.99 -20.00
C LEU A 397 -32.42 -3.16 -19.11
N ALA A 398 -32.95 -2.52 -18.07
CA ALA A 398 -32.16 -1.77 -17.09
C ALA A 398 -31.18 -2.69 -16.33
N ALA A 399 -31.64 -3.84 -15.86
CA ALA A 399 -30.80 -4.84 -15.18
C ALA A 399 -29.72 -5.42 -16.12
N THR A 400 -30.04 -5.61 -17.40
CA THR A 400 -29.06 -6.07 -18.39
C THR A 400 -27.98 -5.02 -18.63
N SER A 401 -28.35 -3.74 -18.64
CA SER A 401 -27.39 -2.63 -18.78
C SER A 401 -26.47 -2.50 -17.56
N SER A 402 -26.99 -2.66 -16.34
CA SER A 402 -26.19 -2.62 -15.12
C SER A 402 -25.26 -3.83 -15.01
N LEU A 403 -25.72 -5.01 -15.44
CA LEU A 403 -24.90 -6.22 -15.51
C LEU A 403 -23.76 -6.06 -16.53
N ALA A 404 -24.03 -5.45 -17.70
CA ALA A 404 -23.00 -5.15 -18.69
C ALA A 404 -21.96 -4.16 -18.15
N ALA A 405 -22.39 -3.11 -17.44
CA ALA A 405 -21.49 -2.18 -16.78
C ALA A 405 -20.62 -2.86 -15.71
N ALA A 406 -21.22 -3.69 -14.86
CA ALA A 406 -20.51 -4.46 -13.84
C ALA A 406 -19.52 -5.47 -14.43
N ALA A 407 -19.86 -6.12 -15.55
CA ALA A 407 -18.96 -7.03 -16.25
C ALA A 407 -17.75 -6.29 -16.86
N THR A 408 -17.97 -5.07 -17.37
CA THR A 408 -16.90 -4.23 -17.91
C THR A 408 -15.96 -3.75 -16.80
N GLU A 409 -16.52 -3.36 -15.66
CA GLU A 409 -15.76 -2.96 -14.47
C GLU A 409 -14.95 -4.13 -13.89
N ALA A 410 -15.56 -5.31 -13.77
CA ALA A 410 -14.86 -6.53 -13.37
C ALA A 410 -13.71 -6.85 -14.33
N GLY A 411 -13.90 -6.68 -15.64
CA GLY A 411 -12.85 -6.83 -16.64
C GLY A 411 -11.69 -5.84 -16.48
N ASN A 412 -11.98 -4.60 -16.08
CA ASN A 412 -10.96 -3.58 -15.78
C ASN A 412 -10.19 -3.93 -14.50
N VAL A 413 -10.88 -4.32 -13.42
CA VAL A 413 -10.28 -4.76 -12.16
C VAL A 413 -9.38 -5.99 -12.38
N MET A 414 -9.79 -6.94 -13.22
CA MET A 414 -8.96 -8.11 -13.54
C MET A 414 -7.68 -7.73 -14.32
N ARG A 415 -7.75 -6.75 -15.23
CA ARG A 415 -6.55 -6.21 -15.90
C ARG A 415 -5.65 -5.46 -14.93
N GLU A 416 -6.23 -4.70 -14.02
CA GLU A 416 -5.49 -3.96 -12.99
C GLU A 416 -4.77 -4.94 -12.06
N GLN A 417 -5.42 -6.02 -11.62
CA GLN A 417 -4.78 -7.10 -10.85
C GLN A 417 -3.62 -7.78 -11.62
N GLY A 418 -3.75 -7.95 -12.93
CA GLY A 418 -2.66 -8.43 -13.77
C GLY A 418 -1.43 -7.51 -13.70
N ARG A 419 -1.66 -6.20 -13.87
CA ARG A 419 -0.63 -5.16 -13.72
C ARG A 419 -0.01 -5.13 -12.33
N THR A 420 -0.82 -5.30 -11.27
CA THR A 420 -0.30 -5.33 -9.90
C THR A 420 0.58 -6.56 -9.67
N ARG A 421 0.20 -7.72 -10.21
CA ARG A 421 1.02 -8.95 -10.17
C ARG A 421 2.36 -8.77 -10.88
N ASP A 422 2.37 -8.14 -12.05
CA ASP A 422 3.62 -7.87 -12.79
C ASP A 422 4.52 -6.89 -12.03
N ALA A 423 3.94 -5.85 -11.43
CA ALA A 423 4.66 -4.90 -10.57
C ALA A 423 5.26 -5.60 -9.33
N PHE A 424 4.51 -6.49 -8.69
CA PHE A 424 5.00 -7.31 -7.58
C PHE A 424 6.14 -8.23 -8.01
N ALA A 425 6.06 -8.85 -9.19
CA ALA A 425 7.13 -9.70 -9.72
C ALA A 425 8.42 -8.91 -9.98
N LEU A 426 8.31 -7.70 -10.51
CA LEU A 426 9.44 -6.79 -10.71
C LEU A 426 10.07 -6.37 -9.36
N MET A 427 9.24 -5.97 -8.41
CA MET A 427 9.69 -5.55 -7.08
C MET A 427 10.36 -6.70 -6.31
N LEU A 428 9.88 -7.94 -6.48
CA LEU A 428 10.52 -9.14 -5.92
C LEU A 428 11.85 -9.46 -6.61
N GLY A 429 11.96 -9.20 -7.91
CA GLY A 429 13.20 -9.30 -8.66
C GLY A 429 14.25 -8.30 -8.17
N ASP A 430 13.86 -7.04 -7.98
CA ASP A 430 14.73 -6.00 -7.41
C ASP A 430 15.14 -6.33 -5.97
N LEU A 431 14.21 -6.80 -5.13
CA LEU A 431 14.53 -7.24 -3.77
C LEU A 431 15.57 -8.36 -3.76
N LYS A 432 15.43 -9.33 -4.67
CA LYS A 432 16.40 -10.43 -4.83
C LYS A 432 17.77 -9.92 -5.27
N SER A 433 17.82 -9.01 -6.23
CA SER A 433 19.06 -8.37 -6.69
C SER A 433 19.72 -7.58 -5.56
N THR A 434 18.93 -6.83 -4.80
CA THR A 434 19.40 -6.05 -3.64
C THR A 434 19.97 -6.96 -2.56
N MET A 435 19.32 -8.10 -2.30
CA MET A 435 19.78 -9.11 -1.34
C MET A 435 21.07 -9.80 -1.80
N GLU A 436 21.23 -10.08 -3.10
CA GLU A 436 22.49 -10.58 -3.67
C GLU A 436 23.61 -9.56 -3.56
N ASN A 437 23.33 -8.28 -3.82
CA ASN A 437 24.31 -7.20 -3.68
C ASN A 437 24.73 -7.01 -2.23
N ALA A 438 23.77 -6.97 -1.29
CA ALA A 438 24.07 -6.90 0.15
C ALA A 438 24.89 -8.11 0.62
N ARG A 439 24.61 -9.32 0.10
CA ARG A 439 25.39 -10.52 0.40
C ARG A 439 26.82 -10.45 -0.15
N ARG A 440 27.01 -9.85 -1.34
CA ARG A 440 28.35 -9.60 -1.90
C ARG A 440 29.12 -8.54 -1.11
N GLU A 441 28.47 -7.45 -0.71
CA GLU A 441 29.09 -6.43 0.15
C GLU A 441 29.45 -6.98 1.53
N ALA A 442 28.60 -7.82 2.12
CA ALA A 442 28.90 -8.53 3.37
C ALA A 442 30.12 -9.46 3.23
N ALA A 443 30.26 -10.14 2.09
CA ALA A 443 31.44 -10.97 1.81
C ALA A 443 32.71 -10.12 1.64
N LEU A 444 32.62 -8.99 0.93
CA LEU A 444 33.74 -8.06 0.74
C LEU A 444 34.19 -7.40 2.04
N THR A 445 33.24 -7.04 2.92
CA THR A 445 33.55 -6.50 4.26
C THR A 445 34.20 -7.55 5.15
N SER A 446 33.74 -8.80 5.13
CA SER A 446 34.41 -9.90 5.85
C SER A 446 35.85 -10.13 5.33
N GLU A 447 36.07 -10.05 4.02
CA GLU A 447 37.41 -10.20 3.45
C GLU A 447 38.33 -9.01 3.79
N LEU A 448 37.79 -7.78 3.78
CA LEU A 448 38.53 -6.59 4.20
C LEU A 448 38.95 -6.66 5.68
N VAL A 449 38.06 -7.14 6.56
CA VAL A 449 38.37 -7.36 7.98
C VAL A 449 39.48 -8.39 8.14
N SER A 450 39.42 -9.52 7.42
CA SER A 450 40.46 -10.55 7.46
C SER A 450 41.82 -10.02 6.96
N ARG A 451 41.83 -9.20 5.89
CA ARG A 451 43.06 -8.55 5.41
C ARG A 451 43.61 -7.51 6.39
N LEU A 452 42.75 -6.78 7.11
CA LEU A 452 43.15 -5.84 8.15
C LEU A 452 43.75 -6.56 9.37
N GLU A 453 43.20 -7.70 9.78
CA GLU A 453 43.78 -8.53 10.83
C GLU A 453 45.14 -9.09 10.42
N ALA A 454 45.28 -9.57 9.18
CA ALA A 454 46.55 -10.05 8.65
C ALA A 454 47.60 -8.92 8.57
N ALA A 455 47.21 -7.73 8.13
CA ALA A 455 48.08 -6.56 8.11
C ALA A 455 48.48 -6.10 9.52
N GLY A 456 47.55 -6.17 10.49
CA GLY A 456 47.81 -5.90 11.90
C GLY A 456 48.82 -6.89 12.50
N GLY A 457 48.69 -8.18 12.19
CA GLY A 457 49.65 -9.21 12.57
C GLY A 457 51.04 -8.99 11.97
N ALA A 458 51.12 -8.62 10.69
CA ALA A 458 52.39 -8.31 10.03
C ALA A 458 53.07 -7.06 10.63
N LEU A 459 52.30 -6.02 10.98
CA LEU A 459 52.79 -4.82 11.66
C LEU A 459 53.31 -5.13 13.07
N ALA A 460 52.61 -5.98 13.82
CA ALA A 460 53.06 -6.42 15.13
C ALA A 460 54.37 -7.23 15.04
N GLY A 461 54.50 -8.10 14.03
CA GLY A 461 55.75 -8.82 13.73
C GLY A 461 56.90 -7.88 13.38
N ALA A 462 56.66 -6.90 12.51
CA ALA A 462 57.66 -5.91 12.12
C ALA A 462 58.09 -5.02 13.31
N GLN A 463 57.19 -4.70 14.24
CA GLN A 463 57.54 -3.96 15.47
C GLN A 463 58.44 -4.78 16.40
N LEU A 464 58.19 -6.08 16.54
CA LEU A 464 59.04 -6.98 17.32
C LEU A 464 60.44 -7.07 16.70
N GLU A 465 60.52 -7.26 15.38
CA GLU A 465 61.78 -7.34 14.65
C GLU A 465 62.57 -6.02 14.70
N ALA A 466 61.88 -4.87 14.56
CA ALA A 466 62.51 -3.56 14.70
C ALA A 466 63.03 -3.32 16.13
N ARG A 467 62.33 -3.81 17.15
CA ARG A 467 62.78 -3.71 18.54
C ARG A 467 64.03 -4.56 18.79
N ASP A 468 64.04 -5.79 18.29
CA ASP A 468 65.20 -6.69 18.37
C ASP A 468 66.41 -6.09 17.63
N TYR A 469 66.19 -5.50 16.46
CA TYR A 469 67.22 -4.80 15.71
C TYR A 469 67.79 -3.60 16.48
N LEU A 470 66.93 -2.76 17.07
CA LEU A 470 67.36 -1.61 17.88
C LEU A 470 68.12 -2.04 19.15
N GLU A 471 67.72 -3.13 19.78
CA GLU A 471 68.43 -3.71 20.91
C GLU A 471 69.81 -4.24 20.48
N GLY A 472 69.90 -4.90 19.32
CA GLY A 472 71.16 -5.31 18.70
C GLY A 472 72.09 -4.14 18.40
N VAL A 473 71.57 -3.05 17.79
CA VAL A 473 72.34 -1.82 17.54
C VAL A 473 72.85 -1.23 18.85
N THR A 474 72.02 -1.18 19.89
CA THR A 474 72.41 -0.65 21.20
C THR A 474 73.51 -1.47 21.85
N ARG A 475 73.45 -2.81 21.72
CA ARG A 475 74.49 -3.73 22.20
C ARG A 475 75.82 -3.49 21.50
N VAL A 476 75.81 -3.43 20.16
CA VAL A 476 77.02 -3.17 19.37
C VAL A 476 77.60 -1.79 19.70
N LEU A 477 76.75 -0.77 19.87
CA LEU A 477 77.20 0.57 20.25
C LEU A 477 77.86 0.58 21.63
N THR A 478 77.31 -0.17 22.58
CA THR A 478 77.88 -0.33 23.93
C THR A 478 79.23 -1.02 23.89
N GLU A 479 79.35 -2.10 23.11
CA GLU A 479 80.60 -2.85 22.94
C GLU A 479 81.68 -2.00 22.24
N ALA A 480 81.29 -1.26 21.20
CA ALA A 480 82.17 -0.32 20.49
C ALA A 480 82.67 0.80 21.42
N HIS A 481 81.79 1.39 22.24
CA HIS A 481 82.18 2.40 23.23
C HIS A 481 83.09 1.82 24.30
N GLY A 482 82.84 0.60 24.77
CA GLY A 482 83.71 -0.10 25.72
C GLY A 482 85.11 -0.32 25.16
N SER A 483 85.20 -0.87 23.94
CA SER A 483 86.48 -1.08 23.26
C SER A 483 87.22 0.24 22.98
N PHE A 484 86.49 1.29 22.63
CA PHE A 484 87.07 2.62 22.45
C PHE A 484 87.67 3.16 23.76
N ALA A 485 86.93 3.08 24.87
CA ALA A 485 87.39 3.53 26.18
C ALA A 485 88.66 2.78 26.62
N GLU A 486 88.68 1.45 26.45
CA GLU A 486 89.83 0.60 26.78
C GLU A 486 91.06 0.94 25.92
N ASN A 487 90.87 1.16 24.61
CA ASN A 487 91.94 1.58 23.71
C ASN A 487 92.47 2.98 24.05
N VAL A 488 91.60 3.92 24.40
CA VAL A 488 92.00 5.27 24.83
C VAL A 488 92.79 5.20 26.14
N GLU A 489 92.31 4.46 27.13
CA GLU A 489 93.02 4.28 28.41
C GLU A 489 94.40 3.65 28.18
N ARG A 490 94.47 2.59 27.37
CA ARG A 490 95.71 1.92 27.02
C ARG A 490 96.69 2.87 26.33
N THR A 491 96.25 3.61 25.32
CA THR A 491 97.11 4.56 24.58
C THR A 491 97.56 5.71 25.47
N LEU A 492 96.69 6.26 26.32
CA LEU A 492 97.08 7.31 27.28
C LEU A 492 98.09 6.78 28.30
N ARG A 493 97.89 5.59 28.84
CA ARG A 493 98.81 4.98 29.81
C ARG A 493 100.16 4.65 29.18
N GLN A 494 100.16 4.11 27.96
CA GLN A 494 101.38 3.80 27.23
C GLN A 494 102.13 5.08 26.81
N GLY A 495 101.40 6.07 26.29
CA GLY A 495 101.95 7.39 25.95
C GLY A 495 102.53 8.11 27.17
N ASN A 496 101.84 8.09 28.32
CA ASN A 496 102.34 8.69 29.55
C ASN A 496 103.59 7.98 30.09
N SER A 497 103.62 6.65 30.03
CA SER A 497 104.81 5.85 30.40
C SER A 497 106.01 6.18 29.50
N GLN A 498 105.78 6.27 28.18
CA GLN A 498 106.82 6.65 27.24
C GLN A 498 107.29 8.10 27.44
N PHE A 499 106.36 9.03 27.66
CA PHE A 499 106.68 10.41 27.99
C PHE A 499 107.55 10.52 29.25
N HIS A 500 107.20 9.82 30.33
CA HIS A 500 108.02 9.78 31.55
C HIS A 500 109.41 9.19 31.30
N LYS A 501 109.53 8.18 30.44
CA LYS A 501 110.82 7.59 30.09
C LYS A 501 111.70 8.58 29.33
N GLU A 502 111.17 9.22 28.30
CA GLU A 502 111.87 10.26 27.53
C GLU A 502 112.23 11.46 28.41
N LEU A 503 111.32 11.88 29.31
CA LEU A 503 111.57 12.95 30.28
C LEU A 503 112.72 12.58 31.22
N SER A 504 112.75 11.35 31.75
CA SER A 504 113.85 10.87 32.60
C SER A 504 115.17 10.87 31.84
N THR A 505 115.18 10.39 30.60
CA THR A 505 116.39 10.39 29.76
C THR A 505 116.86 11.81 29.45
N ALA A 506 115.94 12.74 29.16
CA ALA A 506 116.27 14.15 28.96
C ALA A 506 116.84 14.80 30.23
N VAL A 507 116.27 14.49 31.40
CA VAL A 507 116.79 14.96 32.71
C VAL A 507 118.16 14.37 33.00
N ASP A 508 118.40 13.10 32.70
CA ASP A 508 119.71 12.45 32.86
C ASP A 508 120.76 13.08 31.95
N TYR A 509 120.42 13.39 30.69
CA TYR A 509 121.32 14.14 29.80
C TYR A 509 121.59 15.56 30.32
N LEU A 510 120.57 16.25 30.84
CA LEU A 510 120.73 17.58 31.42
C LEU A 510 121.63 17.53 32.67
N LYS A 511 121.45 16.53 33.52
CA LYS A 511 122.29 16.28 34.70
C LYS A 511 123.74 16.02 34.29
N GLY A 512 123.96 15.16 33.29
CA GLY A 512 125.30 14.89 32.76
C GLY A 512 125.97 16.14 32.20
N ALA A 513 125.23 16.97 31.45
CA ALA A 513 125.75 18.24 30.95
C ALA A 513 126.08 19.25 32.06
N ILE A 514 125.31 19.27 33.15
CA ILE A 514 125.58 20.10 34.33
C ILE A 514 126.81 19.60 35.09
N GLU A 515 126.96 18.28 35.27
CA GLU A 515 128.16 17.67 35.89
C GLU A 515 129.41 17.98 35.06
N GLU A 516 129.34 17.88 33.72
CA GLU A 516 130.45 18.22 32.82
C GLU A 516 130.78 19.74 32.86
N LEU A 517 129.77 20.60 32.95
CA LEU A 517 129.96 22.04 33.21
C LEU A 517 130.59 22.31 34.59
N GLY A 518 130.22 21.53 35.62
CA GLY A 518 130.82 21.58 36.94
C GLY A 518 132.30 21.20 36.92
N ASP A 519 132.63 20.06 36.31
CA ASP A 519 134.01 19.57 36.18
C ASP A 519 134.89 20.53 35.36
N THR A 520 134.34 21.16 34.32
CA THR A 520 135.08 22.18 33.54
C THR A 520 135.31 23.46 34.33
N LEU A 521 134.34 23.90 35.14
CA LEU A 521 134.49 25.03 36.07
C LEU A 521 135.51 24.73 37.17
N GLU A 522 135.51 23.53 37.74
CA GLU A 522 136.47 23.10 38.76
C GLU A 522 137.89 23.00 38.19
N ASN A 523 138.05 22.44 36.99
CA ASN A 523 139.32 22.45 36.25
C ASN A 523 139.82 23.86 35.90
N LEU A 524 138.92 24.81 35.64
CA LEU A 524 139.26 26.22 35.44
C LEU A 524 139.66 26.90 36.76
N ALA A 525 139.05 26.53 37.88
CA ALA A 525 139.39 27.05 39.20
C ALA A 525 140.77 26.58 39.70
N VAL A 526 141.20 25.37 39.34
CA VAL A 526 142.53 24.81 39.67
C VAL A 526 143.67 25.45 38.85
N ARG A 527 143.34 26.20 37.78
CA ARG A 527 144.32 26.90 36.91
C ARG A 527 144.58 28.37 37.27
N LYS A 528 144.06 28.86 38.41
CA LYS A 528 144.43 30.14 39.04
C LYS A 528 145.17 29.87 40.33
#